data_AF-A0A0P8Z8T5-F1
#
_entry.id   AF-A0A0P8Z8T5-F1
#
_cell.length_a   1.000
_cell.length_b   1.000
_cell.length_c   1.000
_cell.angle_alpha   90.00
_cell.angle_beta   90.00
_cell.angle_gamma   90.00
#
_symmetry.space_group_name_H-M   'P 1'
#
loop_
_entity.id
_entity.type
_entity.pdbx_description
1 polymer ?
#
loop_
_entity_poly.entity_id
_entity_poly.type
_entity_poly.pdbx_seq_one_letter_code
_entity_poly.pdbx_strand_id
1 'polypeptide(L)' 'MEISWWNDGALRHCVNVTPKWPNTHIYLDANGDIDRSEGSGTDTDRLKQCITDTATP' A
#
# COMPACT_ATOMS: atom_id res chain seq x y z
N MET A 1 -6.14 8.78 -5.29
CA MET A 1 -6.06 9.06 -3.84
C MET A 1 -4.68 8.63 -3.40
N GLU A 2 -3.99 9.41 -2.58
CA GLU A 2 -2.68 9.02 -2.03
C GLU A 2 -2.84 8.64 -0.56
N ILE A 3 -2.22 7.54 -0.15
CA ILE A 3 -2.15 7.10 1.24
C ILE A 3 -0.67 6.93 1.58
N SER A 4 -0.26 7.53 2.71
CA SER A 4 1.08 7.39 3.25
C SER A 4 1.02 6.82 4.66
N TRP A 5 1.96 5.95 5.00
CA TRP A 5 2.15 5.44 6.36
C TRP A 5 3.63 5.24 6.65
N TRP A 6 3.94 5.10 7.94
CA TRP A 6 5.29 5.01 8.46
C TRP A 6 5.37 3.93 9.54
N ASN A 7 6.50 3.24 9.59
CA ASN A 7 6.88 2.47 10.78
C ASN A 7 7.84 3.28 11.67
N ASP A 8 8.01 2.85 12.93
CA ASP A 8 8.90 3.50 13.91
C ASP A 8 10.38 3.54 13.45
N GLY A 9 10.75 2.72 12.46
CA GLY A 9 12.09 2.62 11.88
C GLY A 9 12.38 3.59 10.73
N ALA A 10 11.52 4.59 10.50
CA ALA A 10 11.63 5.59 9.44
C ALA A 10 11.39 5.09 8.00
N LEU A 11 10.87 3.87 7.81
CA LEU A 11 10.40 3.43 6.50
C LEU A 11 9.11 4.18 6.20
N ARG A 12 9.16 5.03 5.16
CA ARG A 12 8.01 5.77 4.65
C ARG A 12 7.48 5.03 3.44
N HIS A 13 6.24 4.60 3.53
CA HIS A 13 5.54 3.98 2.41
C HIS A 13 4.54 4.97 1.82
N CYS A 14 4.35 4.87 0.51
CA CYS A 14 3.34 5.66 -0.17
C CYS A 14 2.71 4.89 -1.32
N VAL A 15 1.39 4.94 -1.41
CA VAL A 15 0.66 4.35 -2.53
C VAL A 15 -0.38 5.31 -3.10
N ASN A 16 -0.40 5.38 -4.43
CA ASN A 16 -1.48 5.96 -5.19
C ASN A 16 -2.54 4.90 -5.46
N VAL A 17 -3.74 5.16 -4.96
CA VAL A 17 -4.93 4.31 -5.06
C VAL A 17 -5.86 4.88 -6.11
N THR A 18 -6.32 4.01 -7.01
CA THR A 18 -7.52 4.27 -7.82
C THR A 18 -8.72 3.66 -7.10
N PRO A 19 -9.56 4.45 -6.40
CA PRO A 19 -10.58 3.89 -5.54
C PRO A 19 -11.62 3.09 -6.33
N LYS A 20 -12.01 1.95 -5.78
CA LYS A 20 -13.17 1.16 -6.16
C LYS A 20 -14.33 1.51 -5.22
N TRP A 21 -15.52 1.70 -5.80
CA TRP A 21 -16.74 1.89 -5.03
C TRP A 21 -17.39 0.53 -4.70
N PRO A 22 -17.93 0.35 -3.47
CA PRO A 22 -17.94 1.30 -2.36
C PRO A 22 -16.65 1.30 -1.54
N ASN A 23 -15.85 0.24 -1.62
CA ASN A 23 -14.68 0.03 -0.79
C ASN A 23 -13.46 -0.33 -1.63
N THR A 24 -12.30 0.09 -1.14
CA THR A 24 -10.97 -0.36 -1.58
C THR A 24 -10.24 -0.88 -0.37
N HIS A 25 -9.68 -2.08 -0.46
CA HIS A 25 -9.01 -2.75 0.63
C HIS A 25 -7.50 -2.77 0.41
N ILE A 26 -6.76 -2.38 1.44
CA ILE A 26 -5.31 -2.41 1.49
C ILE A 26 -4.95 -3.03 2.84
N TYR A 27 -4.32 -4.19 2.81
CA TYR A 27 -3.83 -4.86 4.01
C TYR A 27 -2.32 -4.71 4.11
N LEU A 28 -1.83 -4.60 5.34
CA LEU A 28 -0.40 -4.54 5.63
C LEU A 28 0.06 -5.86 6.24
N ASP A 29 1.27 -6.29 5.91
CA ASP A 29 1.89 -7.47 6.49
C ASP A 29 2.53 -7.16 7.87
N ALA A 30 3.19 -8.15 8.47
CA ALA A 30 3.82 -8.00 9.78
C ALA A 30 4.99 -6.98 9.81
N ASN A 31 5.54 -6.63 8.65
CA ASN A 31 6.62 -5.64 8.51
C ASN A 31 6.07 -4.22 8.26
N GLY A 32 4.77 -4.11 8.02
CA GLY A 32 4.12 -2.86 7.63
C GLY A 32 4.17 -2.60 6.12
N ASP A 33 4.55 -3.59 5.31
CA ASP A 33 4.50 -3.51 3.85
C ASP A 33 3.10 -3.87 3.33
N ILE A 34 2.78 -3.51 2.08
CA ILE A 34 1.52 -3.95 1.46
C ILE A 34 1.55 -5.48 1.31
N ASP A 35 0.55 -6.15 1.89
CA ASP A 35 0.38 -7.60 1.76
C ASP A 35 -0.12 -7.95 0.35
N ARG A 36 0.80 -8.49 -0.46
CA ARG A 36 0.57 -8.97 -1.83
C ARG A 36 0.44 -10.50 -1.91
N SER A 37 0.34 -11.19 -0.79
CA SER A 37 0.16 -12.64 -0.77
C SER A 37 -1.14 -13.05 -1.44
N GLU A 38 -1.17 -14.24 -2.03
CA GLU A 38 -2.37 -14.78 -2.65
C GLU A 38 -3.48 -14.91 -1.59
N GLY A 39 -4.62 -14.27 -1.84
CA GLY A 39 -5.77 -14.28 -0.92
C GLY A 39 -5.73 -13.24 0.20
N SER A 40 -4.76 -12.31 0.24
CA SER A 40 -4.71 -11.23 1.25
C SER A 40 -5.94 -10.33 1.24
N GLY A 41 -6.63 -10.24 0.10
CA GLY A 41 -7.77 -9.35 -0.10
C GLY A 41 -7.38 -7.92 -0.45
N THR A 42 -6.08 -7.61 -0.58
CA THR A 42 -5.61 -6.31 -1.05
C THR A 42 -5.99 -6.14 -2.53
N ASP A 43 -6.59 -5.00 -2.89
CA ASP A 43 -6.91 -4.63 -4.28
C ASP A 43 -5.64 -4.18 -5.03
N THR A 44 -4.66 -5.07 -5.19
CA THR A 44 -3.31 -4.75 -5.69
C THR A 44 -3.30 -4.16 -7.10
N ASP A 45 -4.29 -4.50 -7.94
CA ASP A 45 -4.47 -3.96 -9.30
C ASP A 45 -4.79 -2.46 -9.33
N ARG A 46 -5.23 -1.90 -8.18
CA ARG A 46 -5.62 -0.50 -8.02
C ARG A 46 -4.52 0.36 -7.39
N LEU A 47 -3.41 -0.27 -7.03
CA LEU A 47 -2.30 0.34 -6.32
C LEU A 47 -1.16 0.64 -7.27
N LYS A 48 -0.64 1.87 -7.20
CA LYS A 48 0.55 2.31 -7.91
C LYS A 48 1.53 2.94 -6.92
N GLN A 49 2.80 2.58 -7.02
CA GLN A 49 3.85 3.23 -6.22
C GLN A 49 3.81 4.76 -6.41
N CYS A 50 4.00 5.51 -5.33
CA CYS A 50 4.13 6.96 -5.45
C CYS A 50 5.41 7.34 -6.19
N ILE A 51 5.38 8.46 -6.91
CA ILE A 51 6.54 8.95 -7.68
C ILE A 51 7.70 9.34 -6.74
N THR A 52 7.39 9.67 -5.49
CA THR A 52 8.33 10.00 -4.41
C THR A 52 8.55 8.85 -3.42
N ASP A 53 8.02 7.65 -3.67
CA ASP A 53 8.28 6.49 -2.81
C ASP A 53 9.69 5.96 -3.10
N THR A 54 10.60 6.15 -2.15
CA THR A 54 11.98 5.66 -2.21
C THR A 54 12.15 4.29 -1.52
N ALA A 55 11.10 3.75 -0.89
CA ALA A 55 11.14 2.39 -0.36
C ALA A 55 11.11 1.41 -1.55
N THR A 56 12.10 0.52 -1.60
CA THR A 56 12.12 -0.55 -2.61
C THR A 56 11.32 -1.75 -2.10
N PRO A 57 10.58 -2.44 -3.00
CA PRO A 57 9.78 -3.61 -2.65
C PRO A 57 10.63 -4.82 -2.24
#